data_AF-A0A375GJB8-F1
#
_entry.id   AF-A0A375GJB8-F1
#
_cell.length_a   1.000
_cell.length_b   1.000
_cell.length_c   1.000
_cell.angle_alpha   90.00
_cell.angle_beta   90.00
_cell.angle_gamma   90.00
#
_symmetry.space_group_name_H-M   'P 1'
#
loop_
_entity.id
_entity.type
_entity.pdbx_description
1 polymer ?
#
loop_
_entity_poly.entity_id
_entity_poly.type
_entity_poly.pdbx_seq_one_letter_code
_entity_poly.pdbx_strand_id
1 'polypeptide(L)' 'MGAVAQASGVKTLVLSHLAPADSSEGRWRRAQKGYSGRAVVGKDLMWLGAGSPVSAGKAR' A
#
# COMPACT_ATOMS: atom_id res chain seq x y z
N MET A 1 -11.07 0.54 -3.54
CA MET A 1 -9.79 -0.03 -4.00
C MET A 1 -9.40 -1.27 -3.21
N GLY A 2 -9.51 -1.27 -1.87
CA GLY A 2 -9.12 -2.39 -1.04
C GLY A 2 -9.77 -3.73 -1.43
N ALA A 3 -11.09 -3.78 -1.53
CA ALA A 3 -11.79 -5.00 -1.99
C ALA A 3 -11.35 -5.49 -3.38
N VAL A 4 -11.00 -4.57 -4.30
CA VAL A 4 -10.49 -4.93 -5.63
C VAL A 4 -9.09 -5.53 -5.51
N ALA A 5 -8.19 -4.87 -4.77
CA ALA A 5 -6.85 -5.40 -4.53
C ALA A 5 -6.88 -6.77 -3.83
N GLN A 6 -7.84 -6.99 -2.94
CA GLN A 6 -8.08 -8.28 -2.30
C GLN A 6 -8.47 -9.34 -3.33
N ALA A 7 -9.47 -9.06 -4.16
CA ALA A 7 -9.94 -9.98 -5.19
C ALA A 7 -8.85 -10.28 -6.23
N SER A 8 -7.97 -9.31 -6.52
CA SER A 8 -6.84 -9.49 -7.43
C SER A 8 -5.67 -10.27 -6.83
N GLY A 9 -5.68 -10.59 -5.53
CA GLY A 9 -4.62 -11.35 -4.86
C GLY A 9 -3.26 -10.65 -4.82
N VAL A 10 -3.21 -9.31 -4.99
CA VAL A 10 -1.95 -8.58 -4.99
C VAL A 10 -1.39 -8.46 -3.57
N LYS A 11 -0.05 -8.49 -3.44
CA LYS A 11 0.65 -8.38 -2.14
C LYS A 11 0.72 -6.95 -1.61
N THR A 12 0.79 -5.97 -2.52
CA THR A 12 0.90 -4.55 -2.19
C THR A 12 -0.05 -3.74 -3.07
N LEU A 13 -0.84 -2.85 -2.43
CA LEU A 13 -1.65 -1.82 -3.08
C LEU A 13 -0.97 -0.46 -2.87
N VAL A 14 -0.58 0.20 -3.95
CA VAL A 14 -0.05 1.58 -3.91
C VAL A 14 -1.12 2.53 -4.44
N LEU A 15 -1.51 3.50 -3.62
CA LEU A 15 -2.42 4.57 -4.01
C LEU A 15 -1.60 5.74 -4.55
N SER A 16 -1.88 6.17 -5.78
CA SER A 16 -1.20 7.28 -6.47
C SER A 16 -2.23 8.23 -7.09
N HIS A 17 -1.78 9.38 -7.60
CA HIS A 17 -2.63 10.43 -8.18
C HIS A 17 -3.76 10.89 -7.26
N LEU A 18 -3.40 11.32 -6.06
CA LEU A 18 -4.35 11.67 -5.00
C LEU A 18 -4.78 13.13 -5.11
N ALA A 19 -6.10 13.38 -5.03
CA ALA A 19 -6.66 14.72 -5.18
C ALA A 19 -7.73 15.08 -4.11
N PRO A 20 -7.68 16.27 -3.50
CA PRO A 20 -6.61 17.25 -3.61
C PRO A 20 -5.30 16.80 -2.93
N ALA A 21 -4.18 17.38 -3.38
CA ALA A 21 -2.82 16.99 -2.98
C ALA A 21 -2.50 17.24 -1.49
N ASP A 22 -3.19 18.20 -0.87
CA ASP A 22 -3.03 18.62 0.53
C ASP A 22 -3.86 17.78 1.53
N SER A 23 -4.55 16.75 1.06
CA SER A 23 -5.34 15.86 1.92
C SER A 23 -4.49 15.10 2.92
N SER A 24 -4.98 15.01 4.17
CA SER A 24 -4.32 14.18 5.19
C SER A 24 -4.22 12.71 4.78
N GLU A 25 -3.11 12.06 5.11
CA GLU A 25 -2.84 10.67 4.74
C GLU A 25 -3.93 9.70 5.23
N GLY A 26 -4.54 10.01 6.38
CA GLY A 26 -5.65 9.25 6.96
C GLY A 26 -6.90 9.18 6.06
N ARG A 27 -7.14 10.21 5.22
CA ARG A 27 -8.21 10.19 4.21
C ARG A 27 -8.02 9.03 3.24
N TRP A 28 -6.79 8.84 2.77
CA TRP A 28 -6.43 7.86 1.75
C TRP A 28 -6.33 6.45 2.29
N ARG A 29 -5.94 6.30 3.57
CA ARG A 29 -5.92 4.99 4.23
C ARG A 29 -7.28 4.31 4.26
N ARG A 30 -8.39 5.06 4.23
CA ARG A 30 -9.74 4.47 4.10
C ARG A 30 -9.93 3.65 2.82
N ALA A 31 -9.17 3.93 1.76
CA ALA A 31 -9.23 3.15 0.52
C ALA A 31 -8.71 1.71 0.69
N GLN A 32 -8.01 1.39 1.79
CA GLN A 32 -7.60 0.03 2.16
C GLN A 32 -8.77 -0.85 2.61
N LYS A 33 -9.95 -0.30 2.92
CA LYS A 33 -11.09 -1.10 3.41
C LYS A 33 -11.34 -2.33 2.52
N GLY A 34 -11.37 -3.50 3.15
CA GLY A 34 -11.54 -4.79 2.49
C GLY A 34 -10.26 -5.41 1.90
N TYR A 35 -9.08 -4.90 2.25
CA TYR A 35 -7.78 -5.45 1.83
C TYR A 35 -6.93 -5.86 3.04
N SER A 36 -6.46 -7.11 3.04
CA SER A 36 -5.61 -7.66 4.09
C SER A 36 -4.12 -7.50 3.81
N GLY A 37 -3.73 -7.11 2.59
CA GLY A 37 -2.34 -6.90 2.21
C GLY A 37 -1.79 -5.52 2.60
N ARG A 38 -0.57 -5.21 2.13
CA ARG A 38 0.11 -3.94 2.44
C ARG A 38 -0.46 -2.82 1.58
N ALA A 39 -1.11 -1.83 2.20
CA ALA A 39 -1.50 -0.60 1.52
C ALA A 39 -0.47 0.52 1.77
N VAL A 40 -0.08 1.22 0.70
CA VAL A 40 0.84 2.36 0.73
C VAL A 40 0.15 3.56 0.10
N VAL A 41 0.13 4.68 0.81
CA VAL A 41 -0.24 5.98 0.25
C VAL A 41 1.01 6.57 -0.37
N GLY A 42 1.07 6.63 -1.69
CA GLY A 42 2.20 7.17 -2.43
C GLY A 42 2.39 8.65 -2.13
N LYS A 43 3.66 9.08 -2.13
CA LYS A 43 4.06 10.49 -2.05
C LYS A 43 4.94 10.80 -3.27
N ASP A 44 4.96 12.06 -3.65
CA ASP A 44 5.80 12.51 -4.74
C ASP A 44 7.27 12.11 -4.47
N LEU A 45 7.92 11.60 -5.51
CA LEU A 45 9.30 11.10 -5.47
C LEU A 45 9.54 9.92 -4.49
N MET A 46 8.49 9.25 -4.01
CA MET A 46 8.62 8.08 -3.14
C MET A 46 9.16 6.86 -3.91
N TRP A 47 10.23 6.26 -3.38
CA TRP A 47 10.79 5.02 -3.89
C TRP A 47 10.23 3.81 -3.13
N LEU A 48 9.86 2.77 -3.86
CA LEU A 48 9.39 1.50 -3.32
C LEU A 48 10.23 0.37 -3.89
N GLY A 49 10.82 -0.46 -3.01
CA GLY A 49 11.42 -1.71 -3.42
C GLY A 49 10.34 -2.69 -3.90
N ALA A 50 10.54 -3.30 -5.07
CA ALA A 50 9.68 -4.37 -5.56
C ALA A 50 10.21 -5.73 -5.07
N GLY A 51 9.41 -6.44 -4.27
CA GLY A 51 9.77 -7.76 -3.73
C GLY A 51 9.55 -7.86 -2.22
N SER A 52 9.69 -9.07 -1.68
CA SER A 52 9.69 -9.28 -0.22
C SER A 52 11.01 -8.74 0.34
N PRO A 53 11.02 -8.02 1.49
CA PRO A 53 12.23 -8.03 2.31
C PRO A 53 12.54 -9.50 2.58
N VAL A 54 13.77 -9.93 2.31
CA VAL A 54 14.26 -11.23 2.76
C VAL A 54 13.87 -11.35 4.22
N SER A 55 13.06 -12.36 4.55
CA SER A 55 12.77 -12.70 5.93
C SER A 55 14.12 -12.85 6.61
N ALA A 56 14.45 -11.96 7.54
CA ALA A 56 15.59 -12.15 8.42
C ALA A 56 15.29 -13.44 9.18
N GLY A 57 15.82 -14.55 8.65
CA GLY A 57 15.68 -15.88 9.21
C GLY A 57 16.06 -15.79 10.68
N LYS A 58 15.11 -16.16 11.53
CA LYS A 58 15.28 -16.31 12.97
C LYS A 58 16.57 -17.09 13.21
N ALA A 59 17.56 -16.46 13.84
CA ALA A 59 18.75 -17.14 14.34
C ALA A 59 18.26 -18.33 15.18
N ARG A 60 18.63 -19.53 14.75
CA ARG A 60 18.51 -20.77 15.50
C ARG A 60 19.86 -21.10 16.08
#